data_AF-A0A2H6GWX6-F1
#
_entry.id   AF-A0A2H6GWX6-F1
#
_cell.length_a   1.000
_cell.length_b   1.000
_cell.length_c   1.000
_cell.angle_alpha   90.00
_cell.angle_beta   90.00
_cell.angle_gamma   90.00
#
_symmetry.space_group_name_H-M   'P 1'
#
loop_
_entity.id
_entity.type
_entity.pdbx_description
1 polymer ?
#
loop_
_entity_poly.entity_id
_entity_poly.type
_entity_poly.pdbx_seq_one_letter_code
_entity_poly.pdbx_strand_id
1 'polypeptide(L)'
;MILSIDNIKAGIEWWHHKSNWPADLHNKDYYRYYKIRSAGINENWWNLTVDELSKWRAFRSRYPPNTKDEIKNRGIKVINIVAEGYNKIVKSTSSEPSIDDVSWEQISSLFEALSNIKPKSAVFAGKSCHFILPKVFIVMDNLGTQVFDYEFYWRGMKDEWLRFQYKDEAKELLIRNIEGNIRNLKARHKIHPNYPVETKLMELSHVGYKHGRN
;
A
#
# COMPACT_ATOMS: atom_id res chain seq x y z
N MET A 1 3.02 17.14 12.74
CA MET A 1 2.30 15.86 12.78
C MET A 1 1.60 15.70 11.45
N ILE A 2 1.93 14.64 10.71
CA ILE A 2 1.35 14.37 9.40
C ILE A 2 -0.02 13.71 9.59
N LEU A 3 -0.15 12.80 10.55
CA LEU A 3 -1.38 12.11 10.88
C LEU A 3 -2.35 13.01 11.67
N SER A 4 -3.41 13.49 11.02
CA SER A 4 -4.48 14.28 11.65
C SER A 4 -5.80 14.11 10.90
N ILE A 5 -6.93 14.38 11.56
CA ILE A 5 -8.26 14.33 10.91
C ILE A 5 -8.34 15.29 9.72
N ASP A 6 -7.82 16.51 9.85
CA ASP A 6 -7.86 17.51 8.78
C ASP A 6 -7.03 17.07 7.57
N ASN A 7 -5.84 16.51 7.79
CA ASN A 7 -5.02 15.99 6.72
C ASN A 7 -5.67 14.75 6.07
N ILE A 8 -6.34 13.88 6.82
CA ILE A 8 -7.09 12.76 6.25
C ILE A 8 -8.22 13.28 5.34
N LYS A 9 -9.01 14.27 5.80
CA LYS A 9 -10.08 14.89 5.00
C LYS A 9 -9.54 15.51 3.72
N ALA A 10 -8.49 16.31 3.82
CA ALA A 10 -7.83 16.91 2.66
C ALA A 10 -7.26 15.86 1.69
N GLY A 11 -6.73 14.74 2.21
CA GLY A 11 -6.27 13.62 1.41
C GLY A 11 -7.39 12.93 0.65
N ILE A 12 -8.54 12.71 1.29
CA ILE A 12 -9.75 12.15 0.67
C ILE A 12 -10.26 13.09 -0.43
N GLU A 13 -10.33 14.39 -0.18
CA GLU A 13 -10.76 15.37 -1.18
C GLU A 13 -9.81 15.40 -2.38
N TRP A 14 -8.50 15.43 -2.13
CA TRP A 14 -7.50 15.36 -3.20
C TRP A 14 -7.65 14.07 -4.01
N TRP A 15 -7.89 12.94 -3.35
CA TRP A 15 -8.10 11.67 -4.03
C TRP A 15 -9.28 11.74 -5.01
N HIS A 16 -10.43 12.25 -4.56
CA HIS A 16 -11.65 12.31 -5.37
C HIS A 16 -11.60 13.34 -6.49
N HIS A 17 -10.90 14.46 -6.28
CA HIS A 17 -10.99 15.60 -7.20
C HIS A 17 -9.72 15.87 -8.02
N LYS A 18 -8.57 15.39 -7.57
CA LYS A 18 -7.26 15.70 -8.19
C LYS A 18 -6.52 14.46 -8.69
N SER A 19 -7.00 13.26 -8.35
CA SER A 19 -6.45 12.01 -8.84
C SER A 19 -7.36 11.36 -9.89
N ASN A 20 -6.81 10.43 -10.67
CA ASN A 20 -7.59 9.56 -11.57
C ASN A 20 -7.78 8.16 -10.95
N TRP A 21 -7.64 8.04 -9.63
CA TRP A 21 -7.81 6.76 -8.93
C TRP A 21 -9.29 6.46 -8.68
N PRO A 22 -9.65 5.19 -8.43
CA PRO A 22 -11.02 4.81 -8.13
C PRO A 22 -11.57 5.54 -6.90
N ALA A 23 -12.83 5.99 -6.98
CA ALA A 23 -13.52 6.68 -5.88
C ALA A 23 -13.76 5.78 -4.65
N ASP A 24 -13.63 4.45 -4.75
CA ASP A 24 -13.71 3.55 -3.60
C ASP A 24 -12.35 3.32 -2.92
N LEU A 25 -11.36 4.19 -3.19
CA LEU A 25 -10.02 4.14 -2.59
C LEU A 25 -9.35 2.76 -2.78
N HIS A 26 -9.53 2.18 -3.97
CA HIS A 26 -9.09 0.84 -4.37
C HIS A 26 -9.73 -0.33 -3.58
N ASN A 27 -10.82 -0.12 -2.85
CA ASN A 27 -11.47 -1.19 -2.07
C ASN A 27 -11.80 -2.44 -2.90
N LYS A 28 -12.38 -2.25 -4.10
CA LYS A 28 -12.69 -3.35 -5.01
C LYS A 28 -11.46 -4.21 -5.35
N ASP A 29 -10.31 -3.58 -5.50
CA ASP A 29 -9.11 -4.25 -5.98
C ASP A 29 -8.55 -5.23 -4.94
N TYR A 30 -8.74 -4.97 -3.63
CA TYR A 30 -8.31 -5.87 -2.58
C TYR A 30 -8.98 -7.25 -2.65
N TYR A 31 -10.24 -7.37 -3.08
CA TYR A 31 -10.87 -8.68 -3.33
C TYR A 31 -10.05 -9.53 -4.31
N ARG A 32 -9.54 -8.89 -5.36
CA ARG A 32 -8.71 -9.56 -6.36
C ARG A 32 -7.32 -9.86 -5.80
N TYR A 33 -6.71 -8.93 -5.09
CA TYR A 33 -5.34 -9.09 -4.56
C TYR A 33 -5.27 -10.24 -3.55
N TYR A 34 -6.19 -10.28 -2.59
CA TYR A 34 -6.27 -11.39 -1.63
C TYR A 34 -6.58 -12.73 -2.30
N LYS A 35 -7.46 -12.75 -3.31
CA LYS A 35 -7.75 -13.97 -4.08
C LYS A 35 -6.50 -14.49 -4.79
N ILE A 36 -5.75 -13.64 -5.49
CA ILE A 36 -4.54 -14.06 -6.21
C ILE A 36 -3.48 -14.54 -5.22
N ARG A 37 -3.25 -13.79 -4.12
CA ARG A 37 -2.26 -14.15 -3.09
C ARG A 37 -2.61 -15.44 -2.34
N SER A 38 -3.90 -15.79 -2.23
CA SER A 38 -4.34 -17.01 -1.54
C SER A 38 -3.83 -18.31 -2.17
N ALA A 39 -3.45 -18.27 -3.46
CA ALA A 39 -2.80 -19.38 -4.16
C ALA A 39 -1.28 -19.47 -3.88
N GLY A 40 -0.75 -18.61 -3.01
CA GLY A 40 0.66 -18.51 -2.64
C GLY A 40 1.42 -17.45 -3.44
N ILE A 41 2.58 -17.06 -2.91
CA ILE A 41 3.55 -16.19 -3.58
C ILE A 41 4.39 -17.06 -4.51
N ASN A 42 4.04 -17.07 -5.79
CA ASN A 42 4.69 -17.86 -6.84
C ASN A 42 4.76 -17.07 -8.15
N GLU A 43 5.26 -17.70 -9.22
CA GLU A 43 5.39 -17.05 -10.53
C GLU A 43 4.06 -16.54 -11.10
N ASN A 44 2.97 -17.30 -10.95
CA ASN A 44 1.65 -16.86 -11.40
C ASN A 44 1.16 -15.63 -10.62
N TRP A 45 1.33 -15.62 -9.28
CA TRP A 45 1.06 -14.44 -8.47
C TRP A 45 1.89 -13.25 -8.94
N TRP A 46 3.18 -13.45 -9.23
CA TRP A 46 4.07 -12.37 -9.67
C TRP A 46 3.63 -11.80 -11.01
N ASN A 47 3.34 -12.65 -12.00
CA ASN A 47 2.89 -12.23 -13.32
C ASN A 47 1.63 -11.36 -13.25
N LEU A 48 0.65 -11.76 -12.43
CA LEU A 48 -0.56 -10.98 -12.21
C LEU A 48 -0.30 -9.69 -11.42
N THR A 49 0.62 -9.72 -10.45
CA THR A 49 0.98 -8.56 -9.62
C THR A 49 1.71 -7.50 -10.44
N VAL A 50 2.57 -7.89 -11.40
CA VAL A 50 3.24 -6.93 -12.29
C VAL A 50 2.22 -6.13 -13.11
N ASP A 51 1.13 -6.75 -13.57
CA ASP A 51 0.09 -6.02 -14.30
C ASP A 51 -0.58 -4.96 -13.43
N GLU A 52 -0.79 -5.26 -12.14
CA GLU A 52 -1.36 -4.31 -11.18
C GLU A 52 -0.36 -3.22 -10.80
N LEU A 53 0.90 -3.55 -10.55
CA LEU A 53 1.97 -2.58 -10.30
C LEU A 53 2.11 -1.57 -11.45
N SER A 54 1.94 -2.04 -12.69
CA SER A 54 1.93 -1.18 -13.88
C SER A 54 0.79 -0.16 -13.85
N LYS A 55 -0.43 -0.62 -13.53
CA LYS A 55 -1.61 0.26 -13.37
C LYS A 55 -1.42 1.26 -12.23
N TRP A 56 -0.78 0.82 -11.15
CA TRP A 56 -0.38 1.63 -10.01
C TRP A 56 0.82 2.55 -10.30
N ARG A 57 1.27 2.62 -11.56
CA ARG A 57 2.37 3.48 -12.03
C ARG A 57 3.69 3.22 -11.31
N ALA A 58 3.90 2.03 -10.74
CA ALA A 58 5.08 1.70 -9.93
C ALA A 58 6.38 1.69 -10.73
N PHE A 59 6.31 1.56 -12.06
CA PHE A 59 7.51 1.51 -12.91
C PHE A 59 8.03 2.90 -13.31
N ARG A 60 7.26 3.97 -13.07
CA ARG A 60 7.62 5.32 -13.50
C ARG A 60 8.84 5.83 -12.74
N SER A 61 9.98 5.87 -13.41
CA SER A 61 11.23 6.42 -12.89
C SER A 61 12.15 6.84 -14.03
N ARG A 62 13.07 7.76 -13.74
CA ARG A 62 14.20 8.09 -14.63
C ARG A 62 15.21 6.95 -14.73
N TYR A 63 15.20 6.00 -13.80
CA TYR A 63 16.13 4.88 -13.75
C TYR A 63 15.46 3.57 -14.17
N PRO A 64 16.01 2.80 -15.13
CA PRO A 64 15.51 1.48 -15.48
C PRO A 64 15.66 0.49 -14.30
N PRO A 65 14.94 -0.65 -14.30
CA PRO A 65 14.03 -1.15 -15.35
C PRO A 65 12.66 -0.45 -15.35
N ASN A 66 12.10 -0.17 -16.53
CA ASN A 66 10.81 0.56 -16.67
C ASN A 66 9.76 -0.22 -17.47
N THR A 67 10.12 -1.39 -18.01
CA THR A 67 9.20 -2.22 -18.80
C THR A 67 8.62 -3.36 -17.96
N LYS A 68 7.44 -3.86 -18.35
CA LYS A 68 6.84 -5.04 -17.69
C LYS A 68 7.76 -6.25 -17.76
N ASP A 69 8.38 -6.51 -18.90
CA ASP A 69 9.17 -7.72 -19.11
C ASP A 69 10.45 -7.73 -18.28
N GLU A 70 11.17 -6.61 -18.18
CA GLU A 70 12.32 -6.49 -17.30
C GLU A 70 11.93 -6.70 -15.83
N ILE A 71 10.81 -6.12 -15.40
CA ILE A 71 10.30 -6.27 -14.03
C ILE A 71 9.89 -7.72 -13.77
N LYS A 72 9.17 -8.37 -14.69
CA LYS A 72 8.81 -9.79 -14.61
C LYS A 72 10.04 -10.65 -14.41
N ASN A 73 10.99 -10.55 -15.35
CA ASN A 73 12.20 -11.38 -15.37
C ASN A 73 13.07 -11.19 -14.13
N ARG A 74 13.13 -9.97 -13.58
CA ARG A 74 13.86 -9.71 -12.33
C ARG A 74 13.13 -10.23 -11.10
N GLY A 75 11.81 -10.07 -11.04
CA GLY A 75 11.04 -10.55 -9.89
C GLY A 75 10.98 -12.08 -9.77
N ILE A 76 10.96 -12.81 -10.90
CA ILE A 76 11.08 -14.27 -10.89
C ILE A 76 12.37 -14.71 -10.17
N LYS A 77 13.48 -13.99 -10.33
CA LYS A 77 14.76 -14.32 -9.68
C LYS A 77 14.74 -14.19 -8.15
N VAL A 78 13.82 -13.41 -7.60
CA VAL A 78 13.71 -13.18 -6.15
C VAL A 78 12.44 -13.78 -5.54
N ILE A 79 11.59 -14.43 -6.34
CA ILE A 79 10.25 -14.83 -5.90
C ILE A 79 10.26 -15.80 -4.72
N ASN A 80 11.24 -16.71 -4.66
CA ASN A 80 11.38 -17.65 -3.54
C ASN A 80 11.73 -16.92 -2.24
N ILE A 81 12.63 -15.93 -2.30
CA ILE A 81 13.00 -15.10 -1.15
C ILE A 81 11.77 -14.32 -0.65
N VAL A 82 10.98 -13.76 -1.58
CA VAL A 82 9.75 -13.04 -1.28
C VAL A 82 8.72 -13.97 -0.63
N ALA A 83 8.56 -15.19 -1.16
CA ALA A 83 7.63 -16.19 -0.61
C ALA A 83 8.03 -16.64 0.80
N GLU A 84 9.31 -16.89 1.03
CA GLU A 84 9.86 -17.23 2.35
C GLU A 84 9.65 -16.10 3.36
N GLY A 85 9.96 -14.87 2.98
CA GLY A 85 9.74 -13.68 3.81
C GLY A 85 8.27 -13.49 4.19
N TYR A 86 7.37 -13.59 3.20
CA TYR A 86 5.92 -13.55 3.43
C TYR A 86 5.46 -14.64 4.41
N ASN A 87 5.88 -15.90 4.17
CA ASN A 87 5.49 -17.03 5.00
C ASN A 87 6.01 -16.89 6.43
N LYS A 88 7.22 -16.35 6.62
CA LYS A 88 7.78 -16.08 7.95
C LYS A 88 6.92 -15.06 8.72
N ILE A 89 6.50 -13.99 8.06
CA ILE A 89 5.67 -12.95 8.68
C ILE A 89 4.28 -13.50 9.02
N VAL A 90 3.59 -14.16 8.07
CA VAL A 90 2.24 -14.69 8.29
C VAL A 90 2.21 -15.79 9.36
N LYS A 91 3.25 -16.63 9.46
CA LYS A 91 3.34 -17.64 10.54
C LYS A 91 3.50 -17.03 11.93
N SER A 92 3.92 -15.77 12.02
CA SER A 92 4.12 -15.07 13.30
C SER A 92 2.87 -14.33 13.79
N THR A 93 1.77 -14.34 13.01
CA THR A 93 0.53 -13.65 13.33
C THR A 93 -0.67 -14.61 13.27
N SER A 94 -1.70 -14.37 14.08
CA SER A 94 -2.95 -15.16 14.08
C SER A 94 -3.96 -14.71 13.02
N SER A 95 -3.74 -13.53 12.43
CA SER A 95 -4.58 -12.91 11.41
C SER A 95 -3.71 -12.27 10.33
N GLU A 96 -4.33 -11.58 9.36
CA GLU A 96 -3.61 -10.75 8.38
C GLU A 96 -2.64 -9.80 9.13
N PRO A 97 -1.31 -9.89 8.87
CA PRO A 97 -0.34 -9.04 9.55
C PRO A 97 -0.67 -7.56 9.35
N SER A 98 -0.61 -6.76 10.40
CA SER A 98 -0.77 -5.32 10.33
C SER A 98 0.49 -4.58 10.75
N ILE A 99 0.56 -3.29 10.41
CA ILE A 99 1.66 -2.41 10.79
C ILE A 99 1.84 -2.33 12.31
N ASP A 100 0.79 -2.56 13.10
CA ASP A 100 0.87 -2.59 14.56
C ASP A 100 1.63 -3.84 15.05
N ASP A 101 1.47 -4.98 14.38
CA ASP A 101 1.95 -6.29 14.82
C ASP A 101 3.43 -6.56 14.53
N VAL A 102 4.04 -5.79 13.63
CA VAL A 102 5.38 -6.09 13.09
C VAL A 102 6.36 -4.94 13.30
N SER A 103 7.62 -5.26 13.52
CA SER A 103 8.75 -4.32 13.47
C SER A 103 9.30 -4.19 12.05
N TRP A 104 10.08 -3.13 11.80
CA TRP A 104 10.75 -2.98 10.50
C TRP A 104 11.71 -4.15 10.25
N GLU A 105 12.42 -4.60 11.28
CA GLU A 105 13.40 -5.68 11.24
C GLU A 105 12.77 -7.02 10.82
N GLN A 106 11.50 -7.24 11.12
CA GLN A 106 10.77 -8.44 10.68
C GLN A 106 10.41 -8.40 9.19
N ILE A 107 10.33 -7.22 8.59
CA ILE A 107 9.83 -7.01 7.22
C ILE A 107 10.88 -6.46 6.25
N SER A 108 12.04 -6.03 6.75
CA SER A 108 13.09 -5.36 5.97
C SER A 108 13.64 -6.26 4.87
N SER A 109 13.87 -7.54 5.15
CA SER A 109 14.37 -8.49 4.14
C SER A 109 13.41 -8.65 2.96
N LEU A 110 12.10 -8.58 3.20
CA LEU A 110 11.09 -8.60 2.15
C LEU A 110 11.17 -7.33 1.29
N PHE A 111 11.31 -6.18 1.94
CA PHE A 111 11.47 -4.90 1.26
C PHE A 111 12.76 -4.86 0.43
N GLU A 112 13.89 -5.30 1.00
CA GLU A 112 15.19 -5.38 0.32
C GLU A 112 15.12 -6.27 -0.92
N ALA A 113 14.53 -7.47 -0.81
CA ALA A 113 14.35 -8.38 -1.94
C ALA A 113 13.59 -7.73 -3.10
N LEU A 114 12.50 -7.02 -2.82
CA LEU A 114 11.73 -6.31 -3.84
C LEU A 114 12.43 -5.04 -4.36
N SER A 115 13.22 -4.38 -3.53
CA SER A 115 14.01 -3.20 -3.94
C SER A 115 15.09 -3.56 -4.97
N ASN A 116 15.62 -4.78 -4.93
CA ASN A 116 16.61 -5.28 -5.90
C ASN A 116 16.03 -5.47 -7.31
N ILE A 117 14.72 -5.62 -7.45
CA ILE A 117 14.05 -5.69 -8.76
C ILE A 117 14.21 -4.34 -9.48
N LYS A 118 13.91 -3.24 -8.80
CA LYS A 118 14.03 -1.87 -9.31
C LYS A 118 14.82 -0.99 -8.34
N PRO A 119 16.17 -1.02 -8.43
CA PRO A 119 17.03 -0.22 -7.58
C PRO A 119 16.71 1.28 -7.68
N LYS A 120 16.94 2.02 -6.59
CA LYS A 120 16.68 3.48 -6.50
C LYS A 120 15.20 3.87 -6.70
N SER A 121 14.27 2.94 -6.50
CA SER A 121 12.84 3.22 -6.52
C SER A 121 12.16 2.67 -5.26
N ALA A 122 12.22 3.44 -4.19
CA ALA A 122 11.50 3.13 -2.95
C ALA A 122 9.97 3.05 -3.18
N VAL A 123 9.42 3.80 -4.14
CA VAL A 123 8.02 3.68 -4.56
C VAL A 123 7.70 2.30 -5.13
N PHE A 124 8.57 1.74 -5.97
CA PHE A 124 8.36 0.41 -6.52
C PHE A 124 8.36 -0.67 -5.43
N ALA A 125 9.38 -0.64 -4.56
CA ALA A 125 9.51 -1.60 -3.47
C ALA A 125 8.32 -1.49 -2.51
N GLY A 126 7.98 -0.27 -2.07
CA GLY A 126 6.86 -0.02 -1.17
C GLY A 126 5.52 -0.47 -1.74
N LYS A 127 5.22 -0.16 -3.01
CA LYS A 127 4.01 -0.65 -3.68
C LYS A 127 4.03 -2.18 -3.79
N SER A 128 5.13 -2.78 -4.24
CA SER A 128 5.24 -4.23 -4.36
C SER A 128 5.02 -4.94 -3.01
N CYS A 129 5.59 -4.39 -1.93
CA CYS A 129 5.37 -4.91 -0.59
C CYS A 129 3.91 -4.72 -0.13
N HIS A 130 3.26 -3.61 -0.48
CA HIS A 130 1.84 -3.38 -0.22
C HIS A 130 0.93 -4.41 -0.91
N PHE A 131 1.27 -4.87 -2.12
CA PHE A 131 0.54 -5.96 -2.78
C PHE A 131 0.69 -7.32 -2.06
N ILE A 132 1.75 -7.49 -1.26
CA ILE A 132 1.99 -8.70 -0.47
C ILE A 132 1.33 -8.58 0.91
N LEU A 133 1.55 -7.49 1.63
CA LEU A 133 1.05 -7.25 3.00
C LEU A 133 0.43 -5.84 3.08
N PRO A 134 -0.82 -5.66 2.60
CA PRO A 134 -1.44 -4.34 2.47
C PRO A 134 -1.55 -3.56 3.78
N LYS A 135 -1.82 -4.27 4.88
CA LYS A 135 -1.99 -3.67 6.21
C LYS A 135 -0.66 -3.34 6.90
N VAL A 136 0.48 -3.75 6.32
CA VAL A 136 1.82 -3.51 6.86
C VAL A 136 2.52 -2.37 6.12
N PHE A 137 2.53 -2.43 4.79
CA PHE A 137 3.30 -1.48 3.98
C PHE A 137 2.45 -0.30 3.55
N ILE A 138 2.91 0.90 3.86
CA ILE A 138 2.26 2.15 3.47
C ILE A 138 2.59 2.41 2.00
N VAL A 139 1.58 2.76 1.21
CA VAL A 139 1.80 3.15 -0.18
C VAL A 139 2.51 4.49 -0.19
N MET A 140 3.67 4.53 -0.85
CA MET A 140 4.40 5.75 -1.15
C MET A 140 4.23 6.06 -2.65
N ASP A 141 3.98 7.32 -2.98
CA ASP A 141 3.81 7.77 -4.36
C ASP A 141 4.55 9.08 -4.62
N ASN A 142 5.24 9.19 -5.75
CA ASN A 142 6.00 10.39 -6.13
C ASN A 142 5.12 11.65 -6.12
N LEU A 143 3.87 11.54 -6.61
CA LEU A 143 2.94 12.65 -6.71
C LEU A 143 2.16 12.84 -5.41
N GLY A 144 1.72 11.73 -4.80
CA GLY A 144 0.94 11.74 -3.56
C GLY A 144 1.74 12.16 -2.34
N THR A 145 2.85 11.46 -2.05
CA THR A 145 3.59 11.61 -0.78
C THR A 145 5.00 12.18 -0.97
N GLN A 146 5.57 12.19 -2.19
CA GLN A 146 7.02 12.39 -2.47
C GLN A 146 7.87 11.15 -2.16
N VAL A 147 9.14 11.18 -2.62
CA VAL A 147 10.12 10.12 -2.41
C VAL A 147 10.91 10.40 -1.14
N PHE A 148 10.83 9.48 -0.19
CA PHE A 148 11.66 9.46 1.00
C PHE A 148 12.45 8.16 1.06
N ASP A 149 13.38 8.10 2.00
CA ASP A 149 13.83 6.83 2.53
C ASP A 149 12.62 6.08 3.13
N TYR A 150 12.36 4.87 2.62
CA TYR A 150 11.12 4.16 2.96
C TYR A 150 11.14 3.65 4.40
N GLU A 151 12.29 3.25 4.93
CA GLU A 151 12.41 2.80 6.31
C GLU A 151 12.09 3.96 7.26
N PHE A 152 12.74 5.11 7.06
CA PHE A 152 12.49 6.30 7.86
C PHE A 152 11.02 6.72 7.80
N TYR A 153 10.43 6.71 6.61
CA TYR A 153 9.01 7.00 6.42
C TYR A 153 8.10 6.01 7.16
N TRP A 154 8.34 4.70 6.98
CA TRP A 154 7.53 3.65 7.59
C TRP A 154 7.58 3.71 9.12
N ARG A 155 8.79 3.85 9.70
CA ARG A 155 8.96 3.97 11.16
C ARG A 155 8.29 5.22 11.69
N GLY A 156 8.52 6.37 11.05
CA GLY A 156 7.92 7.63 11.46
C GLY A 156 6.39 7.59 11.44
N MET A 157 5.78 7.00 10.41
CA MET A 157 4.33 6.84 10.35
C MET A 157 3.78 5.82 11.34
N LYS A 158 4.50 4.73 11.62
CA LYS A 158 4.13 3.81 12.70
C LYS A 158 4.12 4.54 14.05
N ASP A 159 5.15 5.32 14.35
CA ASP A 159 5.25 6.08 15.60
C ASP A 159 4.18 7.19 15.70
N GLU A 160 3.85 7.86 14.59
CA GLU A 160 2.72 8.80 14.56
C GLU A 160 1.40 8.08 14.79
N TRP A 161 1.17 6.92 14.17
CA TRP A 161 -0.04 6.13 14.37
C TRP A 161 -0.20 5.67 15.81
N LEU A 162 0.85 5.15 16.44
CA LEU A 162 0.79 4.74 17.85
C LEU A 162 0.33 5.91 18.75
N ARG A 163 0.84 7.13 18.50
CA ARG A 163 0.49 8.34 19.27
C ARG A 163 -0.83 8.99 18.88
N PHE A 164 -1.36 8.69 17.71
CA PHE A 164 -2.58 9.31 17.21
C PHE A 164 -3.79 8.89 18.06
N GLN A 165 -4.45 9.87 18.67
CA GLN A 165 -5.54 9.63 19.63
C GLN A 165 -6.91 9.42 18.96
N TYR A 166 -7.09 9.92 17.73
CA TYR A 166 -8.38 9.90 17.01
C TYR A 166 -8.49 8.72 16.03
N LYS A 167 -7.97 7.54 16.41
CA LYS A 167 -7.96 6.36 15.53
C LYS A 167 -9.37 5.94 15.12
N ASP A 168 -10.29 5.83 16.07
CA ASP A 168 -11.65 5.34 15.78
C ASP A 168 -12.42 6.33 14.90
N GLU A 169 -12.35 7.62 15.19
CA GLU A 169 -12.93 8.68 14.35
C GLU A 169 -12.38 8.62 12.92
N ALA A 170 -11.06 8.49 12.77
CA ALA A 170 -10.43 8.39 11.45
C ALA A 170 -10.88 7.12 10.69
N LYS A 171 -10.96 5.97 11.37
CA LYS A 171 -11.44 4.71 10.78
C LYS A 171 -12.89 4.84 10.32
N GLU A 172 -13.77 5.40 11.15
CA GLU A 172 -15.16 5.64 10.79
C GLU A 172 -15.29 6.59 9.60
N LEU A 173 -14.53 7.70 9.58
CA LEU A 173 -14.51 8.66 8.48
C LEU A 173 -14.17 7.97 7.15
N LEU A 174 -13.10 7.15 7.15
CA LEU A 174 -12.66 6.43 5.95
C LEU A 174 -13.69 5.40 5.50
N ILE A 175 -14.22 4.59 6.43
CA ILE A 175 -15.22 3.56 6.12
C ILE A 175 -16.48 4.19 5.53
N ARG A 176 -17.03 5.25 6.17
CA ARG A 176 -18.21 5.97 5.67
C ARG A 176 -17.97 6.54 4.26
N ASN A 177 -16.76 7.05 3.99
CA ASN A 177 -16.42 7.55 2.66
C ASN A 177 -16.41 6.43 1.60
N ILE A 178 -15.78 5.29 1.89
CA ILE A 178 -15.74 4.14 0.97
C ILE A 178 -17.15 3.60 0.73
N GLU A 179 -17.94 3.39 1.78
CA GLU A 179 -19.31 2.88 1.66
C GLU A 179 -20.24 3.84 0.91
N GLY A 180 -20.11 5.15 1.15
CA GLY A 180 -20.83 6.17 0.40
C GLY A 180 -20.54 6.07 -1.10
N ASN A 181 -19.26 5.94 -1.47
CA ASN A 181 -18.85 5.78 -2.87
C ASN A 181 -19.32 4.46 -3.48
N ILE A 182 -19.25 3.34 -2.76
CA ILE A 182 -19.80 2.05 -3.19
C ILE A 182 -21.29 2.18 -3.52
N ARG A 183 -22.08 2.82 -2.65
CA ARG A 183 -23.51 3.06 -2.87
C ARG A 183 -23.76 3.94 -4.08
N ASN A 184 -23.04 5.06 -4.21
CA ASN A 184 -23.17 5.99 -5.32
C ASN A 184 -22.84 5.33 -6.68
N LEU A 185 -21.86 4.43 -6.69
CA LEU A 185 -21.47 3.66 -7.87
C LEU A 185 -22.40 2.47 -8.16
N LYS A 186 -23.44 2.23 -7.33
CA LYS A 186 -24.31 1.04 -7.37
C LYS A 186 -23.51 -0.26 -7.42
N ALA A 187 -22.35 -0.27 -6.76
CA ALA A 187 -21.46 -1.40 -6.80
C ALA A 187 -21.96 -2.53 -5.90
N ARG A 188 -21.70 -3.77 -6.29
CA ARG A 188 -22.23 -4.96 -5.60
C ARG A 188 -21.35 -5.43 -4.42
N HIS A 189 -20.16 -4.87 -4.28
CA HIS A 189 -19.21 -5.24 -3.23
C HIS A 189 -19.39 -4.37 -1.99
N LYS A 190 -19.00 -4.90 -0.82
CA LYS A 190 -18.89 -4.15 0.43
C LYS A 190 -17.43 -3.71 0.64
N ILE A 191 -17.14 -3.05 1.75
CA ILE A 191 -15.74 -2.91 2.17
C ILE A 191 -15.13 -4.31 2.38
N HIS A 192 -13.92 -4.52 1.86
CA HIS A 192 -13.23 -5.79 2.01
C HIS A 192 -12.90 -6.03 3.50
N PRO A 193 -13.11 -7.23 4.06
CA PRO A 193 -12.84 -7.49 5.49
C PRO A 193 -11.39 -7.20 5.91
N ASN A 194 -10.45 -7.42 4.99
CA ASN A 194 -9.02 -7.12 5.18
C ASN A 194 -8.58 -5.83 4.45
N TYR A 195 -9.48 -4.88 4.22
CA TYR A 195 -9.10 -3.58 3.67
C TYR A 195 -8.04 -2.91 4.59
N PRO A 196 -6.96 -2.33 4.06
CA PRO A 196 -5.87 -1.81 4.86
C PRO A 196 -6.16 -0.40 5.38
N VAL A 197 -7.12 -0.32 6.30
CA VAL A 197 -7.61 0.93 6.87
C VAL A 197 -6.46 1.77 7.45
N GLU A 198 -5.59 1.16 8.26
CA GLU A 198 -4.52 1.88 8.96
C GLU A 198 -3.51 2.51 7.99
N THR A 199 -2.95 1.71 7.07
CA THR A 199 -1.96 2.22 6.10
C THR A 199 -2.59 3.14 5.05
N LYS A 200 -3.89 2.99 4.75
CA LYS A 200 -4.63 3.94 3.91
C LYS A 200 -4.81 5.29 4.60
N LEU A 201 -5.14 5.31 5.89
CA LEU A 201 -5.22 6.56 6.67
C LEU A 201 -3.87 7.29 6.69
N MET A 202 -2.78 6.55 6.90
CA MET A 202 -1.42 7.09 6.85
C MET A 202 -1.10 7.71 5.47
N GLU A 203 -1.42 7.00 4.38
CA GLU A 203 -1.26 7.49 3.01
C GLU A 203 -2.07 8.77 2.76
N LEU A 204 -3.37 8.74 3.08
CA LEU A 204 -4.27 9.87 2.84
C LEU A 204 -3.87 11.09 3.67
N SER A 205 -3.49 10.89 4.92
CA SER A 205 -3.02 12.00 5.77
C SER A 205 -1.75 12.63 5.22
N HIS A 206 -0.83 11.85 4.65
CA HIS A 206 0.35 12.41 4.00
C HIS A 206 -0.01 13.17 2.72
N VAL A 207 -0.91 12.61 1.89
CA VAL A 207 -1.44 13.31 0.70
C VAL A 207 -2.05 14.65 1.11
N GLY A 208 -2.91 14.68 2.13
CA GLY A 208 -3.53 15.91 2.60
C GLY A 208 -2.56 16.90 3.23
N TYR A 209 -1.56 16.43 4.01
CA TYR A 209 -0.51 17.30 4.53
C TYR A 209 0.23 18.04 3.40
N LYS A 210 0.47 17.35 2.28
CA LYS A 210 1.16 17.92 1.12
C LYS A 210 0.28 18.85 0.29
N HIS A 211 -0.99 18.49 0.07
CA HIS A 211 -1.84 19.14 -0.94
C HIS A 211 -2.98 19.99 -0.35
N GLY A 212 -3.26 19.85 0.94
CA GLY A 212 -4.37 20.52 1.63
C GLY A 212 -4.04 21.90 2.22
N ARG A 213 -2.79 22.37 2.08
CA ARG A 213 -2.35 23.69 2.57
C ARG A 213 -2.34 24.78 1.49
N ASN A 214 -3.22 24.68 0.49
CA ASN A 214 -3.39 25.70 -0.54
C ASN A 214 -4.58 26.60 -0.23
#